data_AF-A0A4Y9UR47-F1
#
_entry.id   AF-A0A4Y9UR47-F1
#
_cell.length_a   1.000
_cell.length_b   1.000
_cell.length_c   1.000
_cell.angle_alpha   90.00
_cell.angle_beta   90.00
_cell.angle_gamma   90.00
#
_symmetry.space_group_name_H-M   'P 1'
#
loop_
_entity.id
_entity.type
_entity.pdbx_description
1 polymer ?
#
loop_
_entity_poly.entity_id
_entity_poly.type
_entity_poly.pdbx_seq_one_letter_code
_entity_poly.pdbx_strand_id
1 'polypeptide(L)'
;MLRTRICLVAVLLVAGLHAASAQTTPPAAPAATTEAKPGKIKLTMQKLKDMKAKWAANKPKLKACRADVKSKGLAGDDRWFYIEECMSKT
;
A
#
# COMPACT_ATOMS: atom_id res chain seq x y z
N MET A 1 -21.32 -21.78 -14.52
CA MET A 1 -20.87 -22.07 -15.90
C MET A 1 -20.74 -20.82 -16.78
N LEU A 2 -21.69 -19.87 -16.77
CA LEU A 2 -21.61 -18.65 -17.58
C LEU A 2 -20.51 -17.66 -17.12
N ARG A 3 -20.31 -17.50 -15.81
CA ARG A 3 -19.24 -16.63 -15.25
C ARG A 3 -17.83 -17.10 -15.61
N THR A 4 -17.61 -18.42 -15.64
CA THR A 4 -16.32 -19.03 -16.01
C THR A 4 -15.99 -18.83 -17.49
N ARG A 5 -17.01 -18.76 -18.36
CA ARG A 5 -16.86 -18.51 -19.80
C ARG A 5 -16.51 -17.05 -20.11
N ILE A 6 -17.04 -16.09 -19.34
CA ILE A 6 -16.69 -14.65 -19.46
C ILE A 6 -15.21 -14.42 -19.15
N CYS A 7 -14.66 -15.12 -18.15
CA CYS A 7 -13.25 -14.98 -17.78
C CYS A 7 -12.28 -15.52 -18.87
N LEU A 8 -12.66 -16.57 -19.60
CA LEU A 8 -11.80 -17.15 -20.65
C LEU A 8 -11.72 -16.29 -21.92
N VAL A 9 -12.79 -15.56 -22.26
CA VAL A 9 -12.80 -14.67 -23.44
C VAL A 9 -11.98 -13.40 -23.19
N ALA A 10 -11.93 -12.90 -21.96
CA ALA A 10 -11.16 -11.70 -21.61
C ALA A 10 -9.62 -11.92 -21.65
N VAL A 11 -9.15 -13.15 -21.39
CA VAL A 11 -7.71 -13.46 -21.38
C VAL A 11 -7.12 -13.53 -22.80
N LEU A 12 -7.93 -13.86 -23.82
CA LEU A 12 -7.49 -13.92 -25.21
C LEU A 12 -7.30 -12.53 -25.86
N LEU A 13 -7.86 -11.46 -25.28
CA LEU A 13 -7.76 -10.10 -25.83
C LEU A 13 -6.49 -9.33 -25.40
N VAL A 14 -5.67 -9.87 -24.48
CA VAL A 14 -4.50 -9.16 -23.94
C VAL A 14 -3.14 -9.60 -24.54
N ALA A 15 -3.16 -10.42 -25.61
CA ALA A 15 -1.95 -10.93 -26.25
C ALA A 15 -1.58 -10.23 -27.58
N GLY A 16 -2.23 -9.11 -27.93
CA GLY A 16 -2.16 -8.55 -29.29
C GLY A 16 -1.94 -7.05 -29.38
N LEU A 17 -1.01 -6.45 -28.63
CA LEU A 17 -0.43 -5.14 -29.02
C LEU A 17 0.93 -4.88 -28.32
N HIS A 18 1.97 -5.54 -28.80
CA HIS A 18 3.35 -5.08 -28.65
C HIS A 18 3.92 -4.90 -30.06
N ALA A 19 3.86 -3.68 -30.59
CA ALA A 19 4.61 -3.30 -31.77
C ALA A 19 4.88 -1.79 -31.77
N ALA A 20 6.17 -1.45 -31.84
CA ALA A 20 6.77 -0.20 -32.29
C ALA A 20 6.47 1.07 -31.45
N SER A 21 7.47 1.78 -30.91
CA SER A 21 8.54 2.39 -31.71
C SER A 21 9.76 2.75 -30.85
N ALA A 22 10.93 2.57 -31.45
CA ALA A 22 12.23 2.93 -30.95
C ALA A 22 12.44 4.46 -30.84
N GLN A 23 13.29 4.88 -29.90
CA GLN A 23 14.24 5.99 -30.04
C GLN A 23 15.33 5.88 -28.94
N THR A 24 16.48 5.30 -29.35
CA THR A 24 17.89 5.77 -29.17
C THR A 24 18.08 7.01 -28.28
N THR A 25 19.00 7.15 -27.29
CA THR A 25 20.37 6.62 -27.04
C THR A 25 20.85 6.98 -25.58
N PRO A 26 21.93 6.37 -25.03
CA PRO A 26 22.47 6.48 -23.64
C PRO A 26 23.78 7.33 -23.57
N PRO A 27 24.68 7.30 -22.54
CA PRO A 27 24.65 7.08 -21.07
C PRO A 27 25.40 8.18 -20.25
N ALA A 28 25.11 8.38 -18.95
CA ALA A 28 26.10 8.89 -17.97
C ALA A 28 25.64 8.71 -16.51
N ALA A 29 26.29 7.77 -15.83
CA ALA A 29 26.77 7.74 -14.45
C ALA A 29 25.88 8.18 -13.24
N PRO A 30 26.10 7.54 -12.07
CA PRO A 30 25.17 7.51 -10.96
C PRO A 30 25.39 8.65 -9.97
N ALA A 31 24.31 9.24 -9.47
CA ALA A 31 24.33 9.93 -8.19
C ALA A 31 22.98 9.69 -7.52
N ALA A 32 22.98 8.70 -6.63
CA ALA A 32 21.92 8.47 -5.68
C ALA A 32 21.61 9.78 -4.93
N THR A 33 20.41 10.31 -5.15
CA THR A 33 19.74 11.18 -4.18
C THR A 33 18.58 10.38 -3.63
N THR A 34 18.91 9.45 -2.73
CA THR A 34 17.91 8.79 -1.88
C THR A 34 17.93 9.49 -0.54
N GLU A 35 17.53 10.76 -0.51
CA GLU A 35 17.24 11.43 0.76
C GLU A 35 16.09 12.43 0.62
N ALA A 36 15.01 12.08 1.32
CA ALA A 36 14.11 12.95 2.06
C ALA A 36 13.48 14.17 1.36
N LYS A 37 12.22 13.99 0.93
CA LYS A 37 11.19 15.03 1.10
C LYS A 37 9.80 14.40 1.31
N PRO A 38 9.33 14.18 2.56
CA PRO A 38 7.99 13.69 2.80
C PRO A 38 7.02 14.87 2.79
N GLY A 39 6.72 15.37 1.60
CA GLY A 39 5.69 16.37 1.39
C GLY A 39 4.33 15.70 1.19
N LYS A 40 3.40 16.00 2.10
CA LYS A 40 1.94 15.74 2.08
C LYS A 40 1.48 14.56 2.93
N ILE A 41 0.74 14.92 3.99
CA ILE A 41 0.28 14.17 5.16
C ILE A 41 -0.83 13.17 4.80
N LYS A 42 -0.63 12.35 3.76
CA LYS A 42 -1.47 11.17 3.51
C LYS A 42 -0.64 9.94 3.79
N LEU A 43 -1.20 9.03 4.58
CA LEU A 43 -0.53 7.79 4.96
C LEU A 43 -0.18 7.02 3.66
N THR A 44 1.11 6.98 3.31
CA THR A 44 1.54 6.26 2.12
C THR A 44 1.32 4.76 2.34
N MET A 45 0.89 4.05 1.30
CA MET A 45 0.60 2.61 1.37
C MET A 45 1.80 1.79 1.87
N GLN A 46 3.02 2.26 1.59
CA GLN A 46 4.25 1.66 2.09
C GLN A 46 4.36 1.81 3.61
N LYS A 47 4.27 3.04 4.13
CA LYS A 47 4.38 3.30 5.57
C LYS A 47 3.31 2.55 6.39
N LEU A 48 2.09 2.47 5.88
CA LEU A 48 1.02 1.68 6.50
C LEU A 48 1.39 0.18 6.60
N LYS A 49 1.99 -0.38 5.54
CA LYS A 49 2.42 -1.78 5.51
C LYS A 49 3.53 -2.04 6.54
N ASP A 50 4.53 -1.17 6.60
CA ASP A 50 5.65 -1.29 7.54
C ASP A 50 5.18 -1.17 9.00
N MET A 51 4.29 -0.20 9.28
CA MET A 51 3.70 -0.06 10.62
C MET A 51 2.86 -1.26 11.01
N LYS A 52 2.04 -1.79 10.09
CA LYS A 52 1.24 -3.00 10.35
C LYS A 52 2.13 -4.21 10.64
N ALA A 53 3.25 -4.36 9.93
CA ALA A 53 4.22 -5.42 10.21
C ALA A 53 4.79 -5.28 11.63
N LYS A 54 5.19 -4.06 12.03
CA LYS A 54 5.66 -3.77 13.40
C LYS A 54 4.60 -4.09 14.46
N TRP A 55 3.35 -3.70 14.25
CA TRP A 55 2.27 -3.97 15.22
C TRP A 55 1.91 -5.45 15.35
N ALA A 56 2.16 -6.25 14.31
CA ALA A 56 1.88 -7.68 14.34
C ALA A 56 2.70 -8.46 15.38
N ALA A 57 3.78 -7.86 15.90
CA ALA A 57 4.57 -8.37 17.01
C ALA A 57 3.80 -8.38 18.34
N ASN A 58 2.85 -7.46 18.55
CA ASN A 58 2.02 -7.39 19.74
C ASN A 58 0.52 -7.48 19.38
N LYS A 59 0.11 -8.69 18.97
CA LYS A 59 -1.27 -9.01 18.59
C LYS A 59 -2.32 -8.68 19.67
N PRO A 60 -2.11 -8.98 20.97
CA PRO A 60 -3.14 -8.69 21.98
C PRO A 60 -3.41 -7.18 22.11
N LYS A 61 -2.36 -6.35 22.14
CA LYS A 61 -2.50 -4.89 22.19
C LYS A 61 -3.16 -4.34 20.92
N LEU A 62 -2.75 -4.84 19.74
CA LEU A 62 -3.34 -4.42 18.47
C LEU A 62 -4.85 -4.74 18.41
N LYS A 63 -5.29 -5.86 19.00
CA LYS A 63 -6.72 -6.20 19.08
C LYS A 63 -7.48 -5.20 19.95
N ALA A 64 -6.93 -4.81 21.10
CA ALA A 64 -7.51 -3.79 21.97
C ALA A 64 -7.63 -2.43 21.26
N CYS A 65 -6.54 -1.96 20.64
CA CYS A 65 -6.55 -0.70 19.88
C CYS A 65 -7.61 -0.68 18.77
N ARG A 66 -7.84 -1.81 18.07
CA ARG A 66 -8.88 -1.92 17.04
C ARG A 66 -10.29 -1.91 17.61
N ALA A 67 -10.49 -2.42 18.82
CA ALA A 67 -11.78 -2.35 19.51
C ALA A 67 -12.11 -0.89 19.85
N ASP A 68 -11.14 -0.13 20.35
CA ASP A 68 -11.32 1.29 20.64
C ASP A 68 -11.63 2.11 19.39
N VAL A 69 -10.93 1.85 18.29
CA VAL A 69 -11.23 2.46 16.98
C VAL A 69 -12.70 2.24 16.61
N LYS A 70 -13.20 1.01 16.77
CA LYS A 70 -14.61 0.68 16.46
C LYS A 70 -15.56 1.40 17.43
N SER A 71 -15.22 1.44 18.72
CA SER A 71 -16.01 2.16 19.72
C SER A 71 -16.05 3.66 19.46
N LYS A 72 -14.99 4.24 18.89
CA LYS A 72 -14.88 5.66 18.53
C LYS A 72 -15.44 5.99 17.15
N GLY A 73 -15.84 4.98 16.37
CA GLY A 73 -16.32 5.18 15.00
C GLY A 73 -15.26 5.70 14.02
N LEU A 74 -13.97 5.50 14.31
CA LEU A 74 -12.89 6.00 13.45
C LEU A 74 -12.80 5.18 12.16
N ALA A 75 -12.73 5.89 11.03
CA ALA A 75 -12.65 5.30 9.70
C ALA A 75 -11.47 5.88 8.90
N GLY A 76 -11.22 5.34 7.70
CA GLY A 76 -10.21 5.87 6.79
C GLY A 76 -8.81 5.95 7.41
N ASP A 77 -8.21 7.15 7.31
CA ASP A 77 -6.87 7.47 7.79
C ASP A 77 -6.83 7.62 9.32
N ASP A 78 -7.88 8.16 9.96
CA ASP A 78 -7.95 8.38 11.42
C ASP A 78 -7.80 7.08 12.22
N ARG A 79 -8.36 5.99 11.69
CA ARG A 79 -8.20 4.65 12.27
C ARG A 79 -6.74 4.23 12.38
N TRP A 80 -5.92 4.54 11.37
CA TRP A 80 -4.52 4.13 11.36
C TRP A 80 -3.67 4.95 12.32
N PHE A 81 -3.90 6.26 12.37
CA PHE A 81 -3.24 7.15 13.32
C PHE A 81 -3.58 6.80 14.76
N TYR A 82 -4.84 6.47 15.05
CA TYR A 82 -5.20 6.02 16.39
C TYR A 82 -4.50 4.71 16.78
N ILE A 83 -4.42 3.73 15.86
CA ILE A 83 -3.72 2.47 16.14
C ILE A 83 -2.23 2.73 16.38
N GLU A 84 -1.60 3.63 15.62
CA GLU A 84 -0.21 4.04 15.83
C GLU A 84 0.01 4.60 17.23
N GLU A 85 -0.81 5.56 17.65
CA GLU A 85 -0.72 6.16 18.99
C GLU A 85 -0.97 5.13 20.09
N CYS A 86 -2.04 4.33 19.96
CA CYS A 86 -2.38 3.29 20.93
C CYS A 86 -1.27 2.25 21.08
N MET A 87 -0.63 1.84 19.98
CA MET A 87 0.49 0.90 20.02
C MET A 87 1.74 1.52 20.66
N SER A 88 1.92 2.84 20.53
CA SER A 88 3.08 3.58 21.06
C SER A 88 2.93 3.95 22.54
N LYS A 89 1.70 4.09 23.06
CA LYS A 89 1.44 4.28 24.49
C LYS A 89 1.82 3.01 25.26
N THR A 90 3.00 2.98 25.85
CA THR A 90 3.52 1.86 26.66
C THR A 90 2.61 1.57 27.84
#